data_AF-A0A946GB22-F1
#
_entry.id   AF-A0A946GB22-F1
#
_cell.length_a   1.000
_cell.length_b   1.000
_cell.length_c   1.000
_cell.angle_alpha   90.00
_cell.angle_beta   90.00
_cell.angle_gamma   90.00
#
_symmetry.space_group_name_H-M   'P 1'
#
loop_
_entity.id
_entity.type
_entity.pdbx_description
1 polymer ?
#
loop_
_entity_poly.entity_id
_entity_poly.type
_entity_poly.pdbx_seq_one_letter_code
_entity_poly.pdbx_strand_id
1 'polypeptide(L)'
;IGGKDSMSGTFNDIDVPPTLVSFALAPGNTKQVVSPEFKEVGSLISFIEVPRDENQLPDFGTLKKIADTLHGANILAAHTLDHGGIATGLSKMAFGNGIGASIKTDIDLHQERFLSFLIESKEEISGGIVIGRTQIEPTIQVGSETLKLGELYDAWTSPLAEIYPETEDPSTSEADTFTSTFESKRSTTKTQNPKVIIPAFPGTNSEYDSAKAFREVGAQAEIQVFRNLTPQAVEESLSNLAESIRKSQILMLPGGFSAGDEPAGSGKFIATILRSPEVADAVMDLLKNRDGLILGICNGFQALIKTGLVPYGEIREPQLGDPTLTFNDIGRHIARYATTRISSTQSPWLADTQVGDLHNIPFSHGEGKFYANEEDLRSLAATGQIATQYTDLSGQPTMAPEFNPNGSIHAIEGISSPCGRVLGKMGHTERQGPDVGRNISGNLYQPLFSAGVKYFS
;
A
#
# COMPACT_ATOMS: atom_id res chain seq x y z
N ILE A 1 19.65 1.09 23.49
CA ILE A 1 19.39 2.41 24.09
C ILE A 1 20.35 3.37 23.41
N GLY A 2 19.83 4.38 22.72
CA GLY A 2 20.61 5.39 22.01
C GLY A 2 19.98 6.76 22.19
N GLY A 3 20.77 7.81 21.98
CA GLY A 3 20.33 9.20 22.07
C GLY A 3 21.20 10.09 21.19
N LYS A 4 20.71 11.30 20.91
CA LYS A 4 21.43 12.32 20.14
C LYS A 4 21.04 13.70 20.69
N ASP A 5 21.99 14.61 20.72
CA ASP A 5 21.77 16.02 21.02
C ASP A 5 21.99 16.90 19.78
N SER A 6 21.32 18.07 19.79
CA SER A 6 21.56 19.16 18.86
C SER A 6 21.51 20.46 19.66
N MET A 7 22.70 21.04 19.90
CA MET A 7 22.89 22.10 20.89
C MET A 7 22.92 23.52 20.28
N SER A 8 22.68 23.65 18.98
CA SER A 8 22.72 24.93 18.24
C SER A 8 21.34 25.29 17.68
N GLY A 9 20.31 25.20 18.52
CA GLY A 9 18.93 25.50 18.16
C GLY A 9 18.60 27.00 18.14
N THR A 10 19.37 27.81 17.43
CA THR A 10 19.11 29.25 17.26
C THR A 10 19.30 29.64 15.80
N PHE A 11 18.40 30.46 15.26
CA PHE A 11 18.52 31.06 13.92
C PHE A 11 18.16 32.54 13.99
N ASN A 12 19.15 33.42 13.77
CA ASN A 12 19.04 34.86 14.01
C ASN A 12 18.56 35.16 15.44
N ASP A 13 17.42 35.84 15.57
CA ASP A 13 16.80 36.21 16.85
C ASP A 13 15.72 35.20 17.30
N ILE A 14 15.69 34.00 16.71
CA ILE A 14 14.72 32.94 17.02
C ILE A 14 15.44 31.78 17.71
N ASP A 15 15.04 31.51 18.95
CA ASP A 15 15.52 30.38 19.73
C ASP A 15 14.52 29.22 19.71
N VAL A 16 15.02 28.00 19.54
CA VAL A 16 14.25 26.78 19.71
C VAL A 16 14.09 26.53 21.21
N PRO A 17 12.87 26.35 21.73
CA PRO A 17 12.68 26.03 23.14
C PRO A 17 13.37 24.70 23.48
N PRO A 18 13.88 24.51 24.71
CA PRO A 18 14.40 23.22 25.14
C PRO A 18 13.41 22.09 24.83
N THR A 19 13.79 21.21 23.90
CA THR A 19 12.89 20.20 23.35
C THR A 19 13.45 18.82 23.61
N LEU A 20 12.68 18.00 24.33
CA LEU A 20 12.96 16.58 24.50
C LEU A 20 12.04 15.78 23.58
N VAL A 21 12.62 15.01 22.67
CA VAL A 21 11.89 14.02 21.88
C VAL A 21 12.28 12.64 22.38
N SER A 22 11.30 11.86 22.83
CA SER A 22 11.50 10.51 23.34
C SER A 22 10.86 9.47 22.42
N PHE A 23 11.61 8.40 22.13
CA PHE A 23 11.12 7.25 21.38
C PHE A 23 11.15 6.02 22.28
N ALA A 24 9.98 5.39 22.47
CA ALA A 24 9.86 4.14 23.21
C ALA A 24 9.82 2.96 22.24
N LEU A 25 10.62 1.92 22.51
CA LEU A 25 10.57 0.65 21.79
C LEU A 25 10.35 -0.48 22.80
N ALA A 26 9.32 -1.28 22.56
CA ALA A 26 9.03 -2.48 23.34
C ALA A 26 8.62 -3.62 22.40
N PRO A 27 9.13 -4.86 22.59
CA PRO A 27 8.59 -6.01 21.90
C PRO A 27 7.15 -6.25 22.39
N GLY A 28 6.26 -6.64 21.47
CA GLY A 28 4.86 -6.89 21.78
C GLY A 28 4.23 -7.88 20.80
N ASN A 29 3.05 -8.39 21.15
CA ASN A 29 2.28 -9.27 20.28
C ASN A 29 1.37 -8.42 19.37
N THR A 30 1.51 -8.57 18.05
CA THR A 30 0.69 -7.87 17.03
C THR A 30 -0.81 -8.07 17.22
N LYS A 31 -1.23 -9.18 17.83
CA LYS A 31 -2.64 -9.48 18.11
C LYS A 31 -3.25 -8.59 19.19
N GLN A 32 -2.43 -8.01 20.06
CA GLN A 32 -2.85 -7.13 21.16
C GLN A 32 -2.81 -5.64 20.78
N VAL A 33 -2.38 -5.31 19.57
CA VAL A 33 -2.37 -3.93 19.08
C VAL A 33 -3.79 -3.50 18.75
N VAL A 34 -4.21 -2.36 19.29
CA VAL A 34 -5.47 -1.68 18.98
C VAL A 34 -5.20 -0.35 18.29
N SER A 35 -6.10 0.05 17.40
CA SER A 35 -6.08 1.36 16.75
C SER A 35 -7.16 2.27 17.34
N PRO A 36 -7.03 3.61 17.22
CA PRO A 36 -7.83 4.54 17.99
C PRO A 36 -9.26 4.74 17.47
N GLU A 37 -9.56 4.41 16.21
CA GLU A 37 -10.88 4.65 15.65
C GLU A 37 -11.95 3.75 16.28
N PHE A 38 -13.14 4.31 16.54
CA PHE A 38 -14.26 3.57 17.11
C PHE A 38 -14.63 2.37 16.24
N LYS A 39 -14.94 1.23 16.87
CA LYS A 39 -15.13 -0.07 16.20
C LYS A 39 -16.58 -0.50 16.10
N GLU A 40 -17.36 -0.25 17.14
CA GLU A 40 -18.73 -0.75 17.25
C GLU A 40 -19.70 0.36 17.63
N VAL A 41 -20.97 0.20 17.26
CA VAL A 41 -22.07 1.09 17.68
C VAL A 41 -22.60 0.62 19.04
N GLY A 42 -22.83 1.57 19.96
CA GLY A 42 -23.41 1.33 21.28
C GLY A 42 -22.41 0.90 22.37
N SER A 43 -21.12 0.82 22.05
CA SER A 43 -20.03 0.55 23.00
C SER A 43 -19.82 1.73 23.96
N LEU A 44 -19.24 1.45 25.13
CA LEU A 44 -18.95 2.45 26.16
C LEU A 44 -17.71 3.26 25.78
N ILE A 45 -17.78 4.57 25.99
CA ILE A 45 -16.64 5.48 25.91
C ILE A 45 -16.26 5.86 27.34
N SER A 46 -15.06 5.45 27.76
CA SER A 46 -14.53 5.72 29.09
C SER A 46 -13.34 6.69 29.03
N PHE A 47 -13.34 7.69 29.90
CA PHE A 47 -12.21 8.57 30.15
C PHE A 47 -11.42 8.06 31.35
N ILE A 48 -10.10 7.92 31.19
CA ILE A 48 -9.18 7.55 32.27
C ILE A 48 -8.18 8.68 32.44
N GLU A 49 -8.25 9.37 33.58
CA GLU A 49 -7.34 10.45 33.93
C GLU A 49 -6.06 9.92 34.56
N VAL A 50 -4.92 10.45 34.11
CA VAL A 50 -3.64 10.26 34.79
C VAL A 50 -3.34 11.55 35.58
N PRO A 51 -3.34 11.51 36.92
CA PRO A 51 -3.02 12.68 37.73
C PRO A 51 -1.62 13.21 37.40
N ARG A 52 -1.49 14.53 37.38
CA ARG A 52 -0.22 15.22 37.20
C ARG A 52 0.10 16.10 38.40
N ASP A 53 1.38 16.22 38.72
CA ASP A 53 1.85 17.11 39.78
C ASP A 53 1.92 18.58 39.33
N GLU A 54 2.40 19.45 40.21
CA GLU A 54 2.59 20.88 39.92
C GLU A 54 3.57 21.16 38.77
N ASN A 55 4.46 20.21 38.46
CA ASN A 55 5.41 20.28 37.34
C ASN A 55 4.87 19.63 36.06
N GLN A 56 3.58 19.27 36.04
CA GLN A 56 2.92 18.57 34.93
C GLN A 56 3.48 17.17 34.66
N LEU A 57 4.22 16.57 35.60
CA LEU A 57 4.69 15.19 35.47
C LEU A 57 3.56 14.23 35.87
N PRO A 58 3.38 13.11 35.16
CA PRO A 58 2.39 12.11 35.55
C PRO A 58 2.78 11.45 36.87
N ASP A 59 1.78 11.05 37.66
CA ASP A 59 1.98 10.01 38.66
C ASP A 59 2.32 8.70 37.92
N PHE A 60 3.61 8.39 37.85
CA PHE A 60 4.14 7.20 37.17
C PHE A 60 3.61 5.89 37.79
N GLY A 61 3.32 5.87 39.08
CA GLY A 61 2.76 4.71 39.76
C GLY A 61 1.33 4.44 39.30
N THR A 62 0.53 5.49 39.21
CA THR A 62 -0.85 5.44 38.69
C THR A 62 -0.86 5.13 37.20
N LEU A 63 -0.02 5.80 36.40
CA LEU A 63 0.12 5.52 34.97
C LEU A 63 0.48 4.07 34.68
N LYS A 64 1.42 3.48 35.44
CA LYS A 64 1.79 2.07 35.29
C LYS A 64 0.61 1.13 35.59
N LYS A 65 -0.15 1.39 36.66
CA LYS A 65 -1.34 0.59 37.00
C LYS A 65 -2.42 0.68 35.92
N ILE A 66 -2.63 1.87 35.35
CA ILE A 66 -3.55 2.08 34.22
C ILE A 66 -3.07 1.28 33.01
N ALA A 67 -1.78 1.38 32.65
CA ALA A 67 -1.21 0.62 31.54
C ALA A 67 -1.37 -0.90 31.73
N ASP A 68 -1.08 -1.42 32.92
CA ASP A 68 -1.28 -2.85 33.25
C ASP A 68 -2.76 -3.26 33.13
N THR A 69 -3.68 -2.39 33.58
CA THR A 69 -5.12 -2.61 33.49
C THR A 69 -5.59 -2.64 32.04
N LEU A 70 -5.18 -1.67 31.23
CA LEU A 70 -5.54 -1.59 29.81
C LEU A 70 -4.95 -2.74 29.00
N HIS A 71 -3.71 -3.16 29.32
CA HIS A 71 -3.08 -4.30 28.67
C HIS A 71 -3.80 -5.62 28.96
N GLY A 72 -4.35 -5.78 30.18
CA GLY A 72 -5.13 -6.95 30.56
C GLY A 72 -6.60 -6.91 30.15
N ALA A 73 -7.11 -5.74 29.75
CA ALA A 73 -8.51 -5.53 29.40
C ALA A 73 -8.80 -5.86 27.93
N ASN A 74 -10.02 -6.34 27.66
CA ASN A 74 -10.51 -6.54 26.30
C ASN A 74 -11.14 -5.23 25.77
N ILE A 75 -10.30 -4.30 25.35
CA ILE A 75 -10.70 -3.00 24.79
C ILE A 75 -10.85 -3.08 23.26
N LEU A 76 -11.72 -2.24 22.70
CA LEU A 76 -11.96 -2.16 21.26
C LEU A 76 -11.03 -1.14 20.57
N ALA A 77 -10.86 0.02 21.21
CA ALA A 77 -10.02 1.11 20.75
C ALA A 77 -9.45 1.90 21.93
N ALA A 78 -8.32 2.55 21.72
CA ALA A 78 -7.70 3.44 22.71
C ALA A 78 -7.05 4.64 22.03
N HIS A 79 -7.22 5.82 22.62
CA HIS A 79 -6.62 7.05 22.16
C HIS A 79 -6.00 7.83 23.33
N THR A 80 -4.76 8.28 23.18
CA THR A 80 -4.11 9.18 24.13
C THR A 80 -4.54 10.62 23.88
N LEU A 81 -4.81 11.36 24.94
CA LEU A 81 -5.20 12.76 24.86
C LEU A 81 -4.00 13.71 24.92
N ASP A 82 -4.22 14.93 24.42
CA ASP A 82 -3.22 16.00 24.31
C ASP A 82 -3.85 17.37 24.66
N HIS A 83 -3.27 18.45 24.14
CA HIS A 83 -3.75 19.83 24.28
C HIS A 83 -5.23 20.05 23.90
N GLY A 84 -5.77 19.28 22.96
CA GLY A 84 -7.17 19.41 22.52
C GLY A 84 -8.19 18.69 23.42
N GLY A 85 -7.72 17.99 24.46
CA GLY A 85 -8.57 17.34 25.44
C GLY A 85 -9.45 16.23 24.87
N ILE A 86 -10.53 15.93 25.59
CA ILE A 86 -11.51 14.90 25.22
C ILE A 86 -12.19 15.23 23.89
N ALA A 87 -12.48 16.51 23.62
CA ALA A 87 -13.16 16.94 22.40
C ALA A 87 -12.38 16.52 21.13
N THR A 88 -11.08 16.82 21.07
CA THR A 88 -10.23 16.39 19.94
C THR A 88 -10.06 14.87 19.89
N GLY A 89 -9.94 14.21 21.04
CA GLY A 89 -9.86 12.75 21.11
C GLY A 89 -11.10 12.08 20.50
N LEU A 90 -12.31 12.50 20.91
CA LEU A 90 -13.57 11.98 20.37
C LEU A 90 -13.67 12.18 18.86
N SER A 91 -13.33 13.38 18.35
CA SER A 91 -13.33 13.66 16.91
C SER A 91 -12.41 12.72 16.15
N LYS A 92 -11.15 12.58 16.59
CA LYS A 92 -10.17 11.70 15.94
C LYS A 92 -10.59 10.22 15.97
N MET A 93 -11.13 9.75 17.09
CA MET A 93 -11.64 8.38 17.20
C MET A 93 -12.85 8.13 16.28
N ALA A 94 -13.67 9.16 16.02
CA ALA A 94 -14.87 9.03 15.18
C ALA A 94 -14.59 9.04 13.67
N PHE A 95 -13.51 9.69 13.21
CA PHE A 95 -13.24 9.89 11.78
C PHE A 95 -13.06 8.58 10.98
N GLY A 96 -12.27 7.63 11.49
CA GLY A 96 -11.81 6.49 10.70
C GLY A 96 -12.92 5.59 10.16
N ASN A 97 -13.88 5.21 11.02
CA ASN A 97 -15.01 4.35 10.65
C ASN A 97 -16.33 5.12 10.49
N GLY A 98 -16.31 6.45 10.64
CA GLY A 98 -17.51 7.29 10.59
C GLY A 98 -18.54 7.00 11.71
N ILE A 99 -18.10 6.40 12.81
CA ILE A 99 -18.95 6.07 13.96
C ILE A 99 -19.02 7.28 14.89
N GLY A 100 -20.23 7.75 15.18
CA GLY A 100 -20.44 8.91 16.06
C GLY A 100 -20.36 8.57 17.54
N ALA A 101 -20.60 9.58 18.38
CA ALA A 101 -20.63 9.44 19.83
C ALA A 101 -21.71 10.31 20.49
N SER A 102 -22.38 9.78 21.51
CA SER A 102 -23.26 10.51 22.43
C SER A 102 -22.60 10.64 23.79
N ILE A 103 -22.32 11.87 24.20
CA ILE A 103 -21.54 12.21 25.38
C ILE A 103 -22.43 12.86 26.44
N LYS A 104 -22.32 12.34 27.66
CA LYS A 104 -23.00 12.83 28.85
C LYS A 104 -22.02 12.81 30.02
N THR A 105 -21.39 13.95 30.28
CA THR A 105 -20.43 14.13 31.37
C THR A 105 -20.39 15.59 31.81
N ASP A 106 -20.03 15.83 33.06
CA ASP A 106 -19.76 17.16 33.61
C ASP A 106 -18.26 17.53 33.49
N ILE A 107 -17.44 16.64 32.91
CA ILE A 107 -16.02 16.86 32.69
C ILE A 107 -15.82 17.88 31.56
N ASP A 108 -14.93 18.85 31.78
CA ASP A 108 -14.52 19.79 30.74
C ASP A 108 -13.84 19.05 29.58
N LEU A 109 -14.48 19.10 28.41
CA LEU A 109 -14.02 18.41 27.20
C LEU A 109 -12.84 19.09 26.51
N HIS A 110 -12.64 20.38 26.75
CA HIS A 110 -11.63 21.20 26.07
C HIS A 110 -10.37 21.38 26.91
N GLN A 111 -10.41 21.01 28.18
CA GLN A 111 -9.23 21.02 29.04
C GLN A 111 -8.14 20.10 28.47
N GLU A 112 -6.89 20.57 28.51
CA GLU A 112 -5.71 19.79 28.14
C GLU A 112 -5.54 18.56 29.06
N ARG A 113 -5.30 17.38 28.45
CA ARG A 113 -5.26 16.08 29.14
C ARG A 113 -4.11 15.16 28.70
N PHE A 114 -2.89 15.67 28.52
CA PHE A 114 -1.71 14.86 28.21
C PHE A 114 -1.63 13.61 29.09
N LEU A 115 -1.25 12.48 28.48
CA LEU A 115 -1.04 11.18 29.12
C LEU A 115 -2.31 10.49 29.62
N SER A 116 -3.49 11.13 29.51
CA SER A 116 -4.78 10.50 29.81
C SER A 116 -5.36 9.80 28.56
N PHE A 117 -6.39 8.97 28.75
CA PHE A 117 -6.88 8.09 27.69
C PHE A 117 -8.39 8.18 27.50
N LEU A 118 -8.82 8.04 26.24
CA LEU A 118 -10.17 7.61 25.89
C LEU A 118 -10.14 6.16 25.43
N ILE A 119 -11.06 5.36 25.97
CA ILE A 119 -11.14 3.92 25.73
C ILE A 119 -12.54 3.57 25.25
N GLU A 120 -12.61 2.84 24.14
CA GLU A 120 -13.83 2.17 23.69
C GLU A 120 -13.85 0.73 24.20
N SER A 121 -14.95 0.31 24.83
CA SER A 121 -15.06 -1.01 25.44
C SER A 121 -16.51 -1.48 25.54
N LYS A 122 -16.72 -2.80 25.68
CA LYS A 122 -18.06 -3.39 25.88
C LYS A 122 -18.54 -3.29 27.32
N GLU A 123 -17.61 -3.23 28.26
CA GLU A 123 -17.82 -3.24 29.69
C GLU A 123 -17.04 -2.09 30.33
N GLU A 124 -17.44 -1.68 31.53
CA GLU A 124 -16.74 -0.62 32.25
C GLU A 124 -15.29 -1.03 32.55
N ILE A 125 -14.36 -0.09 32.33
CA ILE A 125 -12.94 -0.31 32.60
C ILE A 125 -12.62 0.21 34.00
N SER A 126 -11.92 -0.61 34.79
CA SER A 126 -11.48 -0.21 36.13
C SER A 126 -10.66 1.07 36.10
N GLY A 127 -11.06 2.06 36.90
CA GLY A 127 -10.43 3.39 36.94
C GLY A 127 -10.88 4.34 35.85
N GLY A 128 -11.77 3.91 34.94
CA GLY A 128 -12.39 4.76 33.93
C GLY A 128 -13.74 5.31 34.37
N ILE A 129 -14.03 6.53 33.92
CA ILE A 129 -15.34 7.17 34.05
C ILE A 129 -16.02 7.03 32.69
N VAL A 130 -17.16 6.35 32.64
CA VAL A 130 -17.98 6.30 31.43
C VAL A 130 -18.54 7.69 31.15
N ILE A 131 -18.15 8.27 30.03
CA ILE A 131 -18.57 9.62 29.61
C ILE A 131 -19.62 9.59 28.49
N GLY A 132 -19.90 8.43 27.90
CA GLY A 132 -20.80 8.32 26.78
C GLY A 132 -20.79 6.96 26.10
N ARG A 133 -21.40 6.91 24.92
CA ARG A 133 -21.46 5.73 24.07
C ARG A 133 -21.25 6.08 22.61
N THR A 134 -20.73 5.15 21.83
CA THR A 134 -20.72 5.27 20.36
C THR A 134 -22.14 5.15 19.81
N GLN A 135 -22.40 5.75 18.65
CA GLN A 135 -23.71 5.73 17.99
C GLN A 135 -23.57 5.56 16.46
N ILE A 136 -24.68 5.22 15.80
CA ILE A 136 -24.70 4.98 14.36
C ILE A 136 -24.73 6.28 13.56
N GLU A 137 -25.36 7.33 14.10
CA GLU A 137 -25.40 8.63 13.47
C GLU A 137 -23.99 9.21 13.39
N PRO A 138 -23.53 9.69 12.21
CA PRO A 138 -22.18 10.24 12.03
C PRO A 138 -22.10 11.66 12.60
N THR A 139 -22.33 11.77 13.91
CA THR A 139 -22.31 13.01 14.68
C THR A 139 -21.69 12.79 16.05
N ILE A 140 -21.14 13.86 16.63
CA ILE A 140 -20.79 13.93 18.04
C ILE A 140 -21.85 14.77 18.74
N GLN A 141 -22.58 14.14 19.65
CA GLN A 141 -23.61 14.78 20.46
C GLN A 141 -23.06 15.02 21.87
N VAL A 142 -23.14 16.27 22.34
CA VAL A 142 -22.74 16.65 23.71
C VAL A 142 -23.89 17.42 24.34
N GLY A 143 -24.60 16.81 25.28
CA GLY A 143 -25.81 17.40 25.84
C GLY A 143 -26.86 17.68 24.76
N SER A 144 -27.18 18.97 24.53
CA SER A 144 -28.10 19.41 23.47
C SER A 144 -27.43 19.75 22.15
N GLU A 145 -26.10 19.84 22.10
CA GLU A 145 -25.35 20.19 20.90
C GLU A 145 -25.06 18.95 20.05
N THR A 146 -25.04 19.13 18.73
CA THR A 146 -24.76 18.05 17.77
C THR A 146 -23.89 18.59 16.65
N LEU A 147 -22.72 17.96 16.47
CA LEU A 147 -21.74 18.32 15.45
C LEU A 147 -21.64 17.18 14.44
N LYS A 148 -21.65 17.48 13.14
CA LYS A 148 -21.49 16.44 12.12
C LYS A 148 -20.03 16.03 11.98
N LEU A 149 -19.77 14.74 11.81
CA LEU A 149 -18.40 14.26 11.62
C LEU A 149 -17.74 14.84 10.37
N GLY A 150 -18.48 15.05 9.28
CA GLY A 150 -17.93 15.69 8.06
C GLY A 150 -17.41 17.11 8.32
N GLU A 151 -18.19 17.94 9.02
CA GLU A 151 -17.79 19.31 9.36
C GLU A 151 -16.54 19.33 10.27
N LEU A 152 -16.45 18.37 11.20
CA LEU A 152 -15.27 18.20 12.06
C LEU A 152 -14.05 17.68 11.31
N TYR A 153 -14.25 16.78 10.35
CA TYR A 153 -13.20 16.22 9.52
C TYR A 153 -12.60 17.31 8.61
N ASP A 154 -13.45 18.11 7.96
CA ASP A 154 -13.03 19.23 7.11
C ASP A 154 -12.25 20.27 7.93
N ALA A 155 -12.72 20.60 9.14
CA ALA A 155 -12.01 21.49 10.04
C ALA A 155 -10.64 20.91 10.46
N TRP A 156 -10.52 19.59 10.62
CA TRP A 156 -9.28 18.92 11.00
C TRP A 156 -8.25 18.87 9.86
N THR A 157 -8.70 18.65 8.61
CA THR A 157 -7.82 18.49 7.45
C THR A 157 -7.46 19.81 6.76
N SER A 158 -8.34 20.82 6.84
CA SER A 158 -8.13 22.13 6.18
C SER A 158 -6.83 22.88 6.51
N PRO A 159 -6.25 22.85 7.74
CA PRO A 159 -5.11 23.71 8.08
C PRO A 159 -3.86 23.48 7.22
N LEU A 160 -3.67 22.27 6.71
CA LEU A 160 -2.52 21.89 5.90
C LEU A 160 -2.88 21.55 4.45
N ALA A 161 -4.16 21.65 4.07
CA ALA A 161 -4.64 21.22 2.75
C ALA A 161 -4.01 22.00 1.59
N GLU A 162 -3.71 23.30 1.77
CA GLU A 162 -3.05 24.12 0.75
C GLU A 162 -1.59 23.72 0.52
N ILE A 163 -0.89 23.29 1.58
CA ILE A 163 0.54 22.94 1.53
C ILE A 163 0.74 21.47 1.17
N TYR A 164 -0.17 20.60 1.63
CA TYR A 164 -0.11 19.15 1.47
C TYR A 164 -1.45 18.61 0.94
N PRO A 165 -1.82 18.92 -0.32
CA PRO A 165 -3.10 18.47 -0.89
C PRO A 165 -3.19 16.95 -0.89
N GLU A 166 -4.28 16.38 -0.37
CA GLU A 166 -4.49 14.93 -0.30
C GLU A 166 -4.82 14.31 -1.67
N THR A 167 -5.38 15.13 -2.56
CA THR A 167 -5.85 14.76 -3.90
C THR A 167 -5.54 15.88 -4.89
N GLU A 168 -5.48 15.54 -6.17
CA GLU A 168 -5.42 16.49 -7.27
C GLU A 168 -6.50 16.14 -8.29
N ASP A 169 -7.12 17.15 -8.90
CA ASP A 169 -8.19 16.93 -9.87
C ASP A 169 -7.67 16.07 -11.02
N PRO A 170 -8.38 14.98 -11.37
CA PRO A 170 -7.92 14.10 -12.42
C PRO A 170 -7.97 14.81 -13.78
N SER A 171 -7.05 14.44 -14.68
CA SER A 171 -7.04 14.98 -16.04
C SER A 171 -8.31 14.65 -16.85
N THR A 172 -9.08 13.65 -16.42
CA THR A 172 -10.33 13.19 -17.04
C THR A 172 -11.34 12.78 -15.97
N SER A 173 -12.64 12.98 -16.21
CA SER A 173 -13.70 12.61 -15.27
C SER A 173 -14.36 11.25 -15.56
N GLU A 174 -14.17 10.70 -16.75
CA GLU A 174 -14.81 9.44 -17.18
C GLU A 174 -13.85 8.26 -17.04
N ALA A 175 -14.37 7.12 -16.54
CA ALA A 175 -13.68 5.84 -16.52
C ALA A 175 -14.58 4.76 -17.14
N ASP A 176 -14.06 4.09 -18.15
CA ASP A 176 -14.76 2.94 -18.74
C ASP A 176 -14.61 1.71 -17.85
N THR A 177 -15.63 0.86 -17.85
CA THR A 177 -15.54 -0.45 -17.19
C THR A 177 -15.15 -1.53 -18.20
N PHE A 178 -13.89 -1.96 -18.14
CA PHE A 178 -13.40 -3.04 -19.01
C PHE A 178 -13.66 -4.41 -18.37
N THR A 179 -14.15 -5.36 -19.17
CA THR A 179 -14.48 -6.71 -18.71
C THR A 179 -14.19 -7.72 -19.81
N SER A 180 -13.27 -8.64 -19.55
CA SER A 180 -12.95 -9.72 -20.49
C SER A 180 -12.73 -11.04 -19.75
N THR A 181 -13.57 -12.03 -20.01
CA THR A 181 -13.46 -13.36 -19.36
C THR A 181 -12.80 -14.35 -20.31
N PHE A 182 -11.79 -15.06 -19.81
CA PHE A 182 -11.08 -16.12 -20.53
C PHE A 182 -10.97 -17.37 -19.68
N GLU A 183 -10.88 -18.52 -20.33
CA GLU A 183 -10.55 -19.78 -19.67
C GLU A 183 -9.07 -19.82 -19.27
N SER A 184 -8.79 -20.35 -18.08
CA SER A 184 -7.43 -20.49 -17.59
C SER A 184 -6.63 -21.45 -18.47
N LYS A 185 -5.51 -20.97 -19.03
CA LYS A 185 -4.54 -21.84 -19.72
C LYS A 185 -3.57 -22.43 -18.70
N ARG A 186 -3.15 -23.68 -18.92
CA ARG A 186 -2.08 -24.35 -18.17
C ARG A 186 -0.83 -24.43 -19.02
N SER A 187 0.32 -24.52 -18.37
CA SER A 187 1.58 -24.69 -19.08
C SER A 187 1.63 -26.05 -19.76
N THR A 188 2.24 -26.07 -20.93
CA THR A 188 2.65 -27.33 -21.57
C THR A 188 3.86 -27.98 -20.86
N THR A 189 4.62 -27.19 -20.10
CA THR A 189 5.78 -27.64 -19.32
C THR A 189 5.39 -27.82 -17.86
N LYS A 190 5.26 -29.07 -17.40
CA LYS A 190 4.85 -29.35 -16.02
C LYS A 190 6.02 -29.34 -15.04
N THR A 191 5.82 -28.72 -13.88
CA THR A 191 6.71 -28.82 -12.72
C THR A 191 5.94 -28.56 -11.43
N GLN A 192 6.22 -29.35 -10.39
CA GLN A 192 5.58 -29.19 -9.08
C GLN A 192 6.13 -27.98 -8.31
N ASN A 193 7.42 -27.68 -8.49
CA ASN A 193 8.13 -26.61 -7.78
C ASN A 193 8.83 -25.69 -8.81
N PRO A 194 8.10 -24.81 -9.51
CA PRO A 194 8.71 -23.94 -10.50
C PRO A 194 9.79 -23.07 -9.88
N LYS A 195 10.90 -22.90 -10.60
CA LYS A 195 11.98 -22.01 -10.21
C LYS A 195 11.65 -20.57 -10.60
N VAL A 196 11.81 -19.67 -9.65
CA VAL A 196 11.56 -18.23 -9.81
C VAL A 196 12.89 -17.51 -9.62
N ILE A 197 13.33 -16.77 -10.63
CA ILE A 197 14.48 -15.88 -10.52
C ILE A 197 14.01 -14.45 -10.25
N ILE A 198 14.59 -13.83 -9.21
CA ILE A 198 14.29 -12.47 -8.75
C ILE A 198 15.60 -11.67 -8.78
N PRO A 199 15.91 -10.94 -9.87
CA PRO A 199 17.06 -10.05 -9.88
C PRO A 199 16.84 -8.88 -8.92
N ALA A 200 17.81 -8.65 -8.04
CA ALA A 200 17.87 -7.51 -7.13
C ALA A 200 18.92 -6.53 -7.64
N PHE A 201 18.45 -5.36 -8.08
CA PHE A 201 19.30 -4.28 -8.57
C PHE A 201 19.60 -3.29 -7.43
N PRO A 202 20.65 -2.46 -7.53
CA PRO A 202 20.85 -1.36 -6.59
C PRO A 202 19.59 -0.49 -6.50
N GLY A 203 19.02 -0.34 -5.30
CA GLY A 203 17.79 0.41 -5.05
C GLY A 203 16.49 -0.40 -5.12
N THR A 204 16.54 -1.66 -5.57
CA THR A 204 15.44 -2.62 -5.35
C THR A 204 15.21 -2.82 -3.85
N ASN A 205 13.95 -2.94 -3.42
CA ASN A 205 13.61 -3.05 -2.00
C ASN A 205 12.40 -3.95 -1.67
N SER A 206 11.84 -4.65 -2.66
CA SER A 206 10.65 -5.51 -2.49
C SER A 206 10.94 -6.98 -2.90
N GLU A 207 12.21 -7.33 -3.09
CA GLU A 207 12.69 -8.66 -3.48
C GLU A 207 12.47 -9.72 -2.39
N TYR A 208 12.60 -9.35 -1.12
CA TYR A 208 12.38 -10.26 0.01
C TYR A 208 10.90 -10.64 0.14
N ASP A 209 10.00 -9.67 0.02
CA ASP A 209 8.56 -9.90 0.06
C ASP A 209 8.11 -10.77 -1.13
N SER A 210 8.62 -10.47 -2.33
CA SER A 210 8.37 -11.28 -3.54
C SER A 210 8.84 -12.73 -3.35
N ALA A 211 10.07 -12.93 -2.86
CA ALA A 211 10.62 -14.26 -2.64
C ALA A 211 9.84 -15.03 -1.57
N LYS A 212 9.42 -14.35 -0.49
CA LYS A 212 8.58 -14.93 0.56
C LYS A 212 7.24 -15.38 -0.02
N ALA A 213 6.53 -14.51 -0.73
CA ALA A 213 5.22 -14.81 -1.31
C ALA A 213 5.25 -16.04 -2.25
N PHE A 214 6.29 -16.16 -3.10
CA PHE A 214 6.47 -17.34 -3.95
C PHE A 214 6.79 -18.63 -3.16
N ARG A 215 7.63 -18.54 -2.13
CA ARG A 215 7.99 -19.71 -1.30
C ARG A 215 6.80 -20.23 -0.51
N GLU A 216 5.94 -19.35 0.01
CA GLU A 216 4.73 -19.71 0.75
C GLU A 216 3.73 -20.51 -0.09
N VAL A 217 3.73 -20.32 -1.41
CA VAL A 217 2.88 -21.06 -2.36
C VAL A 217 3.60 -22.23 -3.06
N GLY A 218 4.81 -22.60 -2.60
CA GLY A 218 5.52 -23.81 -3.03
C GLY A 218 6.56 -23.63 -4.15
N ALA A 219 6.84 -22.42 -4.61
CA ALA A 219 7.89 -22.20 -5.62
C ALA A 219 9.31 -22.13 -5.03
N GLN A 220 10.30 -22.41 -5.88
CA GLN A 220 11.72 -22.24 -5.55
C GLN A 220 12.18 -20.84 -5.97
N ALA A 221 12.03 -19.85 -5.08
CA ALA A 221 12.44 -18.47 -5.36
C ALA A 221 13.89 -18.17 -4.95
N GLU A 222 14.68 -17.69 -5.91
CA GLU A 222 16.08 -17.29 -5.74
C GLU A 222 16.22 -15.78 -6.02
N ILE A 223 16.80 -15.06 -5.05
CA ILE A 223 17.17 -13.65 -5.22
C ILE A 223 18.60 -13.61 -5.74
N GLN A 224 18.80 -12.93 -6.86
CA GLN A 224 20.12 -12.78 -7.48
C GLN A 224 20.53 -11.31 -7.51
N VAL A 225 21.60 -10.98 -6.77
CA VAL A 225 22.12 -9.61 -6.72
C VAL A 225 22.84 -9.27 -8.02
N PHE A 226 22.40 -8.19 -8.68
CA PHE A 226 23.06 -7.62 -9.85
C PHE A 226 24.22 -6.71 -9.40
N ARG A 227 25.46 -7.13 -9.65
CA ARG A 227 26.65 -6.36 -9.28
C ARG A 227 27.00 -5.38 -10.40
N ASN A 228 27.14 -4.11 -10.07
CA ASN A 228 27.41 -3.05 -11.07
C ASN A 228 28.54 -2.08 -10.66
N LEU A 229 29.39 -2.45 -9.70
CA LEU A 229 30.48 -1.58 -9.23
C LEU A 229 31.66 -1.48 -10.22
N THR A 230 31.84 -2.48 -11.09
CA THR A 230 32.90 -2.50 -12.11
C THR A 230 32.36 -3.04 -13.44
N PRO A 231 32.97 -2.71 -14.60
CA PRO A 231 32.56 -3.26 -15.89
C PRO A 231 32.56 -4.79 -15.93
N GLN A 232 33.59 -5.43 -15.36
CA GLN A 232 33.65 -6.89 -15.25
C GLN A 232 32.50 -7.45 -14.41
N ALA A 233 32.15 -6.81 -13.29
CA ALA A 233 31.03 -7.24 -12.46
C ALA A 233 29.69 -7.13 -13.18
N VAL A 234 29.52 -6.12 -14.06
CA VAL A 234 28.34 -5.96 -14.92
C VAL A 234 28.27 -7.12 -15.91
N GLU A 235 29.35 -7.42 -16.63
CA GLU A 235 29.40 -8.51 -17.60
C GLU A 235 29.10 -9.87 -16.94
N GLU A 236 29.74 -10.17 -15.81
CA GLU A 236 29.47 -11.38 -15.02
C GLU A 236 28.00 -11.42 -14.55
N SER A 237 27.43 -10.29 -14.14
CA SER A 237 26.02 -10.24 -13.69
C SER A 237 25.04 -10.46 -14.83
N LEU A 238 25.33 -9.95 -16.03
CA LEU A 238 24.54 -10.17 -17.24
C LEU A 238 24.51 -11.66 -17.60
N SER A 239 25.67 -12.32 -17.67
CA SER A 239 25.74 -13.74 -18.01
C SER A 239 25.11 -14.62 -16.93
N ASN A 240 25.35 -14.33 -15.65
CA ASN A 240 24.74 -15.08 -14.54
C ASN A 240 23.20 -14.93 -14.53
N LEU A 241 22.69 -13.73 -14.85
CA LEU A 241 21.25 -13.50 -14.95
C LEU A 241 20.63 -14.26 -16.12
N ALA A 242 21.25 -14.18 -17.30
CA ALA A 242 20.80 -14.91 -18.48
C ALA A 242 20.78 -16.43 -18.24
N GLU A 243 21.83 -16.99 -17.61
CA GLU A 243 21.87 -18.40 -17.21
C GLU A 243 20.76 -18.76 -16.21
N SER A 244 20.50 -17.89 -15.24
CA SER A 244 19.46 -18.12 -14.22
C SER A 244 18.05 -18.08 -14.83
N ILE A 245 17.80 -17.18 -15.79
CA ILE A 245 16.55 -17.14 -16.57
C ILE A 245 16.38 -18.42 -17.40
N ARG A 246 17.44 -18.90 -18.05
CA ARG A 246 17.42 -20.17 -18.82
C ARG A 246 17.10 -21.40 -17.96
N LYS A 247 17.35 -21.33 -16.66
CA LYS A 247 17.06 -22.42 -15.71
C LYS A 247 15.73 -22.25 -14.95
N SER A 248 15.05 -21.11 -15.11
CA SER A 248 13.86 -20.76 -14.33
C SER A 248 12.58 -20.83 -15.18
N GLN A 249 11.44 -21.07 -14.55
CA GLN A 249 10.11 -21.04 -15.19
C GLN A 249 9.47 -19.66 -15.10
N ILE A 250 9.87 -18.87 -14.09
CA ILE A 250 9.31 -17.56 -13.80
C ILE A 250 10.45 -16.55 -13.65
N LEU A 251 10.33 -15.40 -14.33
CA LEU A 251 11.10 -14.20 -14.03
C LEU A 251 10.20 -13.22 -13.26
N MET A 252 10.59 -12.86 -12.04
CA MET A 252 9.88 -11.88 -11.23
C MET A 252 10.73 -10.63 -11.06
N LEU A 253 10.24 -9.49 -11.52
CA LEU A 253 10.88 -8.19 -11.35
C LEU A 253 10.22 -7.45 -10.16
N PRO A 254 10.93 -7.30 -9.04
CA PRO A 254 10.41 -6.69 -7.82
C PRO A 254 10.28 -5.16 -7.92
N GLY A 255 9.53 -4.59 -6.98
CA GLY A 255 9.46 -3.15 -6.78
C GLY A 255 10.69 -2.53 -6.11
N GLY A 256 10.75 -1.21 -6.11
CA GLY A 256 11.82 -0.40 -5.53
C GLY A 256 12.11 0.86 -6.33
N PHE A 257 13.33 1.37 -6.20
CA PHE A 257 13.84 2.55 -6.89
C PHE A 257 15.15 2.17 -7.58
N SER A 258 15.11 1.31 -8.60
CA SER A 258 16.32 0.81 -9.26
C SER A 258 17.17 1.99 -9.79
N ALA A 259 18.46 2.02 -9.42
CA ALA A 259 19.37 3.14 -9.67
C ALA A 259 18.87 4.52 -9.17
N GLY A 260 18.01 4.55 -8.15
CA GLY A 260 17.38 5.77 -7.64
C GLY A 260 16.36 6.39 -8.61
N ASP A 261 15.90 5.62 -9.60
CA ASP A 261 15.08 6.08 -10.74
C ASP A 261 15.75 7.18 -11.61
N GLU A 262 17.08 7.31 -11.49
CA GLU A 262 17.94 8.21 -12.26
C GLU A 262 18.73 7.43 -13.34
N PRO A 263 19.25 8.07 -14.41
CA PRO A 263 19.18 9.51 -14.75
C PRO A 263 17.91 9.92 -15.53
N ALA A 264 16.97 9.01 -15.78
CA ALA A 264 15.92 9.27 -16.77
C ALA A 264 14.55 8.68 -16.42
N GLY A 265 14.29 8.39 -15.14
CA GLY A 265 13.00 7.93 -14.65
C GLY A 265 12.94 6.42 -14.37
N SER A 266 11.85 6.02 -13.74
CA SER A 266 11.75 4.74 -13.05
C SER A 266 11.80 3.52 -13.97
N GLY A 267 12.43 2.43 -13.51
CA GLY A 267 12.50 1.14 -14.23
C GLY A 267 13.43 1.13 -15.46
N LYS A 268 14.07 2.25 -15.82
CA LYS A 268 14.98 2.32 -16.99
C LYS A 268 16.24 1.48 -16.81
N PHE A 269 16.82 1.44 -15.61
CA PHE A 269 17.99 0.62 -15.36
C PHE A 269 17.70 -0.86 -15.65
N ILE A 270 16.59 -1.38 -15.10
CA ILE A 270 16.12 -2.74 -15.36
C ILE A 270 15.84 -2.96 -16.85
N ALA A 271 15.15 -2.01 -17.51
CA ALA A 271 14.86 -2.11 -18.94
C ALA A 271 16.13 -2.21 -19.80
N THR A 272 17.19 -1.46 -19.46
CA THR A 272 18.50 -1.56 -20.12
C THR A 272 19.12 -2.94 -19.93
N ILE A 273 19.06 -3.51 -18.73
CA ILE A 273 19.56 -4.86 -18.46
C ILE A 273 18.79 -5.92 -19.25
N LEU A 274 17.46 -5.81 -19.30
CA LEU A 274 16.61 -6.74 -20.07
C LEU A 274 16.86 -6.66 -21.58
N ARG A 275 17.28 -5.49 -22.10
CA ARG A 275 17.68 -5.31 -23.51
C ARG A 275 19.09 -5.79 -23.83
N SER A 276 19.92 -6.08 -22.84
CA SER A 276 21.25 -6.64 -23.09
C SER A 276 21.10 -7.92 -23.91
N PRO A 277 21.86 -8.11 -25.00
CA PRO A 277 21.61 -9.20 -25.97
C PRO A 277 21.44 -10.58 -25.31
N GLU A 278 22.33 -10.94 -24.38
CA GLU A 278 22.28 -12.25 -23.73
C GLU A 278 21.05 -12.43 -22.83
N VAL A 279 20.65 -11.37 -22.12
CA VAL A 279 19.48 -11.38 -21.23
C VAL A 279 18.20 -11.35 -22.05
N ALA A 280 18.16 -10.53 -23.10
CA ALA A 280 17.03 -10.44 -24.03
C ALA A 280 16.75 -11.80 -24.68
N ASP A 281 17.79 -12.48 -25.17
CA ASP A 281 17.67 -13.83 -25.73
C ASP A 281 17.10 -14.82 -24.71
N ALA A 282 17.57 -14.79 -23.45
CA ALA A 282 17.07 -15.67 -22.39
C ALA A 282 15.60 -15.38 -22.04
N VAL A 283 15.20 -14.10 -21.99
CA VAL A 283 13.81 -13.68 -21.74
C VAL A 283 12.89 -14.08 -22.90
N MET A 284 13.33 -13.88 -24.14
CA MET A 284 12.55 -14.23 -25.32
C MET A 284 12.42 -15.75 -25.47
N ASP A 285 13.47 -16.51 -25.18
CA ASP A 285 13.41 -17.97 -25.13
C ASP A 285 12.44 -18.49 -24.05
N LEU A 286 12.48 -17.88 -22.85
CA LEU A 286 11.53 -18.17 -21.77
C LEU A 286 10.08 -18.05 -22.25
N LEU A 287 9.74 -16.98 -22.95
CA LEU A 287 8.37 -16.72 -23.42
C LEU A 287 8.01 -17.54 -24.68
N LYS A 288 8.88 -17.59 -25.68
CA LYS A 288 8.51 -18.13 -27.01
C LYS A 288 8.66 -19.64 -27.09
N ASN A 289 9.60 -20.23 -26.36
CA ASN A 289 9.95 -21.65 -26.51
C ASN A 289 9.69 -22.50 -25.26
N ARG A 290 9.67 -21.89 -24.07
CA ARG A 290 9.64 -22.62 -22.78
C ARG A 290 8.38 -22.43 -21.97
N ASP A 291 7.45 -21.64 -22.51
CA ASP A 291 6.15 -21.39 -21.89
C ASP A 291 6.23 -20.79 -20.48
N GLY A 292 7.26 -19.97 -20.24
CA GLY A 292 7.48 -19.32 -18.95
C GLY A 292 6.57 -18.12 -18.71
N LEU A 293 6.56 -17.68 -17.46
CA LEU A 293 5.82 -16.50 -17.00
C LEU A 293 6.76 -15.38 -16.58
N ILE A 294 6.29 -14.14 -16.73
CA ILE A 294 6.99 -12.95 -16.23
C ILE A 294 6.01 -12.10 -15.43
N LEU A 295 6.43 -11.67 -14.25
CA LEU A 295 5.68 -10.75 -13.39
C LEU A 295 6.54 -9.53 -13.07
N GLY A 296 5.96 -8.34 -13.19
CA GLY A 296 6.59 -7.09 -12.76
C GLY A 296 5.66 -6.32 -11.85
N ILE A 297 6.12 -6.01 -10.64
CA ILE A 297 5.37 -5.21 -9.67
C ILE A 297 6.07 -3.87 -9.43
N CYS A 298 5.32 -2.77 -9.46
CA CYS A 298 5.79 -1.40 -9.31
C CYS A 298 6.97 -1.09 -10.26
N ASN A 299 8.22 -1.07 -9.75
CA ASN A 299 9.43 -0.85 -10.57
C ASN A 299 9.67 -1.94 -11.62
N GLY A 300 9.26 -3.16 -11.33
CA GLY A 300 9.20 -4.23 -12.32
C GLY A 300 8.23 -3.94 -13.46
N PHE A 301 7.02 -3.43 -13.17
CA PHE A 301 6.06 -3.05 -14.21
C PHE A 301 6.62 -1.91 -15.07
N GLN A 302 7.19 -0.88 -14.46
CA GLN A 302 7.85 0.23 -15.15
C GLN A 302 8.94 -0.26 -16.12
N ALA A 303 9.71 -1.28 -15.75
CA ALA A 303 10.69 -1.89 -16.64
C ALA A 303 10.05 -2.68 -17.79
N LEU A 304 9.06 -3.51 -17.47
CA LEU A 304 8.41 -4.38 -18.47
C LEU A 304 7.62 -3.61 -19.52
N ILE A 305 6.92 -2.54 -19.12
CA ILE A 305 6.19 -1.70 -20.07
C ILE A 305 7.18 -0.97 -21.00
N LYS A 306 8.28 -0.44 -20.46
CA LYS A 306 9.31 0.26 -21.23
C LYS A 306 10.06 -0.64 -22.20
N THR A 307 10.13 -1.95 -21.97
CA THR A 307 10.74 -2.92 -22.91
C THR A 307 9.77 -3.43 -23.96
N GLY A 308 8.46 -3.16 -23.82
CA GLY A 308 7.41 -3.69 -24.70
C GLY A 308 6.91 -5.08 -24.32
N LEU A 309 7.51 -5.73 -23.31
CA LEU A 309 7.14 -7.08 -22.89
C LEU A 309 5.69 -7.17 -22.43
N VAL A 310 5.20 -6.17 -21.69
CA VAL A 310 3.81 -6.16 -21.22
C VAL A 310 2.84 -5.72 -22.31
N PRO A 311 2.98 -4.58 -23.02
CA PRO A 311 1.99 -4.20 -24.03
C PRO A 311 1.97 -5.16 -25.23
N TYR A 312 3.09 -5.82 -25.54
CA TYR A 312 3.21 -6.53 -26.82
C TYR A 312 3.77 -7.96 -26.75
N GLY A 313 4.26 -8.41 -25.59
CA GLY A 313 4.76 -9.78 -25.42
C GLY A 313 6.14 -10.04 -26.03
N GLU A 314 6.91 -8.99 -26.32
CA GLU A 314 8.28 -9.08 -26.85
C GLU A 314 9.09 -7.83 -26.53
N ILE A 315 10.42 -7.98 -26.47
CA ILE A 315 11.33 -6.86 -26.28
C ILE A 315 11.42 -6.06 -27.58
N ARG A 316 11.19 -4.75 -27.51
CA ARG A 316 11.31 -3.81 -28.62
C ARG A 316 11.95 -2.49 -28.19
N GLU A 317 12.37 -1.72 -29.18
CA GLU A 317 12.71 -0.32 -28.98
C GLU A 317 11.43 0.51 -28.78
N PRO A 318 11.41 1.40 -27.77
CA PRO A 318 10.22 2.18 -27.46
C PRO A 318 9.97 3.20 -28.57
N GLN A 319 8.71 3.33 -28.99
CA GLN A 319 8.27 4.35 -29.92
C GLN A 319 7.58 5.50 -29.20
N LEU A 320 7.55 6.66 -29.84
CA LEU A 320 6.80 7.80 -29.31
C LEU A 320 5.31 7.45 -29.32
N GLY A 321 4.67 7.55 -28.16
CA GLY A 321 3.25 7.27 -27.98
C GLY A 321 2.93 5.86 -27.47
N ASP A 322 3.93 4.98 -27.34
CA ASP A 322 3.76 3.65 -26.72
C ASP A 322 3.15 3.79 -25.31
N PRO A 323 2.34 2.81 -24.84
CA PRO A 323 1.86 2.77 -23.48
C PRO A 323 3.02 2.88 -22.47
N THR A 324 2.84 3.68 -21.44
CA THR A 324 3.88 3.92 -20.42
C THR A 324 3.28 4.17 -19.05
N LEU A 325 4.17 4.18 -18.06
CA LEU A 325 3.93 4.77 -16.75
C LEU A 325 4.65 6.12 -16.65
N THR A 326 4.02 7.08 -15.99
CA THR A 326 4.53 8.44 -15.78
C THR A 326 4.21 8.95 -14.37
N PHE A 327 4.61 10.19 -14.06
CA PHE A 327 4.34 10.87 -12.79
C PHE A 327 2.86 10.79 -12.40
N ASN A 328 2.61 10.54 -11.12
CA ASN A 328 1.28 10.64 -10.54
C ASN A 328 0.75 12.08 -10.71
N ASP A 329 -0.57 12.24 -10.87
CA ASP A 329 -1.17 13.58 -11.01
C ASP A 329 -0.87 14.48 -9.81
N ILE A 330 -0.93 13.95 -8.59
CA ILE A 330 -0.62 14.66 -7.32
C ILE A 330 0.84 15.17 -7.19
N GLY A 331 1.70 14.90 -8.17
CA GLY A 331 3.09 15.38 -8.19
C GLY A 331 4.00 14.84 -7.08
N ARG A 332 3.56 13.83 -6.32
CA ARG A 332 4.32 13.25 -5.20
C ARG A 332 4.16 11.73 -5.10
N HIS A 333 5.04 11.13 -4.30
CA HIS A 333 4.98 9.72 -3.94
C HIS A 333 3.71 9.41 -3.16
N ILE A 334 2.96 8.39 -3.59
CA ILE A 334 1.82 7.86 -2.84
C ILE A 334 2.24 6.65 -2.03
N ALA A 335 1.74 6.52 -0.81
CA ALA A 335 1.96 5.37 0.07
C ALA A 335 0.64 5.05 0.82
N ARG A 336 -0.26 4.31 0.17
CA ARG A 336 -1.62 4.05 0.68
C ARG A 336 -2.20 2.76 0.11
N TYR A 337 -3.27 2.27 0.72
CA TYR A 337 -4.11 1.24 0.11
C TYR A 337 -5.09 1.87 -0.89
N ALA A 338 -5.41 1.13 -1.94
CA ALA A 338 -6.52 1.40 -2.83
C ALA A 338 -7.19 0.08 -3.23
N THR A 339 -8.48 0.15 -3.56
CA THR A 339 -9.24 -0.99 -4.07
C THR A 339 -9.02 -1.12 -5.56
N THR A 340 -8.67 -2.32 -6.01
CA THR A 340 -8.68 -2.66 -7.43
C THR A 340 -9.66 -3.79 -7.71
N ARG A 341 -10.30 -3.72 -8.88
CA ARG A 341 -11.07 -4.83 -9.43
C ARG A 341 -10.27 -5.60 -10.45
N ILE A 342 -10.54 -6.89 -10.56
CA ILE A 342 -10.12 -7.70 -11.72
C ILE A 342 -10.97 -7.32 -12.93
N SER A 343 -10.34 -6.84 -13.99
CA SER A 343 -10.98 -6.49 -15.26
C SER A 343 -10.88 -7.61 -16.30
N SER A 344 -9.85 -8.46 -16.22
CA SER A 344 -9.64 -9.56 -17.15
C SER A 344 -9.04 -10.79 -16.49
N THR A 345 -9.54 -11.98 -16.85
CA THR A 345 -8.98 -13.28 -16.44
C THR A 345 -8.08 -13.91 -17.50
N GLN A 346 -7.65 -13.13 -18.51
CA GLN A 346 -6.75 -13.61 -19.57
C GLN A 346 -5.43 -14.17 -19.04
N SER A 347 -4.86 -13.50 -18.06
CA SER A 347 -3.53 -13.81 -17.56
C SER A 347 -3.57 -15.05 -16.65
N PRO A 348 -2.64 -16.03 -16.82
CA PRO A 348 -2.49 -17.12 -15.86
C PRO A 348 -2.26 -16.67 -14.42
N TRP A 349 -1.70 -15.47 -14.24
CA TRP A 349 -1.53 -14.83 -12.94
C TRP A 349 -2.86 -14.52 -12.24
N LEU A 350 -3.96 -14.41 -13.00
CA LEU A 350 -5.32 -14.10 -12.52
C LEU A 350 -6.28 -15.29 -12.73
N ALA A 351 -5.76 -16.51 -12.89
CA ALA A 351 -6.57 -17.70 -13.15
C ALA A 351 -7.43 -18.15 -11.96
N ASP A 352 -7.03 -17.78 -10.73
CA ASP A 352 -7.75 -18.09 -9.49
C ASP A 352 -8.66 -16.93 -9.03
N THR A 353 -8.95 -15.97 -9.91
CA THR A 353 -9.89 -14.86 -9.67
C THR A 353 -11.01 -14.84 -10.70
N GLN A 354 -12.02 -14.00 -10.47
CA GLN A 354 -13.13 -13.73 -11.38
C GLN A 354 -13.17 -12.25 -11.73
N VAL A 355 -13.71 -11.91 -12.90
CA VAL A 355 -13.94 -10.51 -13.26
C VAL A 355 -14.89 -9.87 -12.25
N GLY A 356 -14.50 -8.71 -11.73
CA GLY A 356 -15.24 -8.00 -10.68
C GLY A 356 -14.76 -8.31 -9.26
N ASP A 357 -13.89 -9.30 -9.05
CA ASP A 357 -13.27 -9.52 -7.73
C ASP A 357 -12.54 -8.25 -7.27
N LEU A 358 -12.81 -7.83 -6.04
CA LEU A 358 -12.22 -6.63 -5.43
C LEU A 358 -11.10 -7.03 -4.48
N HIS A 359 -9.97 -6.32 -4.57
CA HIS A 359 -8.82 -6.50 -3.70
C HIS A 359 -8.29 -5.15 -3.21
N ASN A 360 -8.01 -5.05 -1.92
CA ASN A 360 -7.38 -3.88 -1.31
C ASN A 360 -5.87 -4.09 -1.26
N ILE A 361 -5.15 -3.35 -2.09
CA ILE A 361 -3.73 -3.57 -2.35
C ILE A 361 -2.93 -2.33 -1.90
N PRO A 362 -1.75 -2.50 -1.29
CA PRO A 362 -0.88 -1.36 -0.98
C PRO A 362 -0.16 -0.82 -2.23
N PHE A 363 -0.13 0.49 -2.36
CA PHE A 363 0.56 1.24 -3.42
C PHE A 363 1.67 2.08 -2.81
N SER A 364 2.80 2.18 -3.52
CA SER A 364 4.00 2.87 -3.04
C SER A 364 4.88 3.37 -4.19
N HIS A 365 4.50 4.46 -4.86
CA HIS A 365 5.23 4.96 -6.03
C HIS A 365 5.03 6.46 -6.30
N GLY A 366 5.99 7.11 -6.99
CA GLY A 366 5.87 8.46 -7.54
C GLY A 366 5.52 8.51 -9.04
N GLU A 367 5.81 7.43 -9.77
CA GLU A 367 5.65 7.34 -11.23
C GLU A 367 4.81 6.11 -11.63
N GLY A 368 3.54 6.07 -11.23
CA GLY A 368 2.67 4.91 -11.50
C GLY A 368 1.45 5.21 -12.35
N LYS A 369 1.30 6.43 -12.87
CA LYS A 369 0.18 6.80 -13.73
C LYS A 369 0.28 6.06 -15.05
N PHE A 370 -0.68 5.19 -15.33
CA PHE A 370 -0.81 4.56 -16.65
C PHE A 370 -1.32 5.55 -17.68
N TYR A 371 -0.65 5.57 -18.83
CA TYR A 371 -1.01 6.36 -20.00
C TYR A 371 -0.83 5.53 -21.26
N ALA A 372 -1.79 5.66 -22.17
CA ALA A 372 -1.74 5.14 -23.53
C ALA A 372 -2.56 6.08 -24.43
N ASN A 373 -2.25 6.11 -25.72
CA ASN A 373 -3.11 6.78 -26.68
C ASN A 373 -4.41 5.98 -26.92
N GLU A 374 -5.40 6.60 -27.54
CA GLU A 374 -6.72 6.02 -27.84
C GLU A 374 -6.66 4.71 -28.65
N GLU A 375 -5.74 4.61 -29.61
CA GLU A 375 -5.60 3.43 -30.47
C GLU A 375 -5.07 2.23 -29.66
N ASP A 376 -4.00 2.45 -28.89
CA ASP A 376 -3.45 1.44 -28.00
C ASP A 376 -4.43 1.04 -26.91
N LEU A 377 -5.17 2.00 -26.32
CA LEU A 377 -6.19 1.72 -25.32
C LEU A 377 -7.29 0.80 -25.87
N ARG A 378 -7.81 1.08 -27.07
CA ARG A 378 -8.80 0.23 -27.74
C ARG A 378 -8.25 -1.15 -28.04
N SER A 379 -6.99 -1.22 -28.48
CA SER A 379 -6.30 -2.48 -28.75
C SER A 379 -6.20 -3.32 -27.47
N LEU A 380 -5.69 -2.74 -26.37
CA LEU A 380 -5.57 -3.38 -25.06
C LEU A 380 -6.92 -3.86 -24.52
N ALA A 381 -7.97 -3.06 -24.68
CA ALA A 381 -9.31 -3.43 -24.26
C ALA A 381 -9.86 -4.60 -25.11
N ALA A 382 -9.73 -4.52 -26.43
CA ALA A 382 -10.22 -5.54 -27.37
C ALA A 382 -9.51 -6.89 -27.21
N THR A 383 -8.23 -6.88 -26.87
CA THR A 383 -7.46 -8.09 -26.60
C THR A 383 -7.59 -8.57 -25.16
N GLY A 384 -8.30 -7.85 -24.28
CA GLY A 384 -8.47 -8.22 -22.88
C GLY A 384 -7.19 -8.09 -22.05
N GLN A 385 -6.26 -7.23 -22.46
CA GLN A 385 -4.99 -6.97 -21.77
C GLN A 385 -5.15 -6.05 -20.57
N ILE A 386 -6.28 -5.35 -20.41
CA ILE A 386 -6.57 -4.56 -19.20
C ILE A 386 -6.89 -5.51 -18.05
N ALA A 387 -5.92 -5.70 -17.15
CA ALA A 387 -5.97 -6.74 -16.12
C ALA A 387 -6.72 -6.26 -14.87
N THR A 388 -6.47 -5.03 -14.44
CA THR A 388 -7.00 -4.47 -13.19
C THR A 388 -7.29 -2.98 -13.30
N GLN A 389 -8.32 -2.52 -12.58
CA GLN A 389 -8.67 -1.11 -12.49
C GLN A 389 -8.88 -0.68 -11.03
N TYR A 390 -8.49 0.55 -10.67
CA TYR A 390 -8.87 1.19 -9.40
C TYR A 390 -10.38 1.38 -9.33
N THR A 391 -10.97 1.28 -8.14
CA THR A 391 -12.41 1.43 -7.94
C THR A 391 -12.77 2.27 -6.74
N ASP A 392 -13.97 2.85 -6.77
CA ASP A 392 -14.61 3.39 -5.59
C ASP A 392 -15.04 2.29 -4.61
N LEU A 393 -15.69 2.69 -3.50
CA LEU A 393 -16.21 1.78 -2.47
C LEU A 393 -17.34 0.87 -2.97
N SER A 394 -17.98 1.20 -4.10
CA SER A 394 -19.01 0.36 -4.74
C SER A 394 -18.43 -0.65 -5.74
N GLY A 395 -17.10 -0.64 -5.93
CA GLY A 395 -16.40 -1.52 -6.86
C GLY A 395 -16.46 -1.05 -8.32
N GLN A 396 -16.87 0.19 -8.58
CA GLN A 396 -16.90 0.74 -9.94
C GLN A 396 -15.59 1.49 -10.26
N PRO A 397 -15.01 1.31 -11.46
CA PRO A 397 -13.92 2.14 -11.94
C PRO A 397 -14.23 3.62 -11.82
N THR A 398 -13.26 4.38 -11.32
CA THR A 398 -13.46 5.82 -11.08
C THR A 398 -12.18 6.61 -11.31
N MET A 399 -12.35 7.84 -11.79
CA MET A 399 -11.26 8.82 -11.86
C MET A 399 -11.16 9.67 -10.59
N ALA A 400 -12.06 9.49 -9.61
CA ALA A 400 -12.04 10.25 -8.38
C ALA A 400 -10.70 10.03 -7.64
N PRO A 401 -9.95 11.09 -7.31
CA PRO A 401 -8.56 10.99 -6.87
C PRO A 401 -8.41 10.33 -5.48
N GLU A 402 -9.47 10.32 -4.67
CA GLU A 402 -9.53 9.57 -3.42
C GLU A 402 -9.44 8.04 -3.64
N PHE A 403 -9.79 7.53 -4.82
CA PHE A 403 -9.82 6.11 -5.16
C PHE A 403 -8.84 5.72 -6.28
N ASN A 404 -8.53 6.65 -7.19
CA ASN A 404 -7.48 6.53 -8.21
C ASN A 404 -6.30 7.45 -7.83
N PRO A 405 -5.42 6.99 -6.91
CA PRO A 405 -4.47 7.88 -6.24
C PRO A 405 -3.34 8.38 -7.13
N ASN A 406 -3.22 7.86 -8.35
CA ASN A 406 -2.17 8.22 -9.29
C ASN A 406 -2.69 8.85 -10.58
N GLY A 407 -4.00 8.92 -10.78
CA GLY A 407 -4.61 9.53 -11.96
C GLY A 407 -4.47 8.71 -13.24
N SER A 408 -4.32 7.38 -13.14
CA SER A 408 -4.23 6.50 -14.31
C SER A 408 -5.49 6.59 -15.17
N ILE A 409 -5.32 6.70 -16.49
CA ILE A 409 -6.44 6.84 -17.42
C ILE A 409 -7.38 5.63 -17.33
N HIS A 410 -8.69 5.87 -17.40
CA HIS A 410 -9.74 4.86 -17.19
C HIS A 410 -9.53 4.00 -15.93
N ALA A 411 -8.90 4.58 -14.89
CA ALA A 411 -8.55 3.88 -13.66
C ALA A 411 -7.66 2.64 -13.86
N ILE A 412 -6.92 2.50 -14.97
CA ILE A 412 -6.12 1.29 -15.26
C ILE A 412 -4.94 1.19 -14.29
N GLU A 413 -4.85 0.07 -13.57
CA GLU A 413 -3.77 -0.17 -12.61
C GLU A 413 -2.70 -1.14 -13.14
N GLY A 414 -3.12 -2.10 -13.96
CA GLY A 414 -2.27 -3.18 -14.43
C GLY A 414 -2.76 -3.75 -15.75
N ILE A 415 -1.80 -4.21 -16.55
CA ILE A 415 -2.06 -4.78 -17.88
C ILE A 415 -1.21 -6.04 -18.10
N SER A 416 -1.67 -6.91 -19.00
CA SER A 416 -0.97 -8.14 -19.40
C SER A 416 -0.53 -8.10 -20.87
N SER A 417 0.37 -9.00 -21.26
CA SER A 417 0.71 -9.23 -22.66
C SER A 417 -0.42 -9.85 -23.45
N PRO A 418 -0.40 -9.77 -24.81
CA PRO A 418 -1.47 -10.34 -25.64
C PRO A 418 -1.70 -11.83 -25.42
N CYS A 419 -0.69 -12.55 -24.91
CA CYS A 419 -0.79 -13.96 -24.55
C CYS A 419 -1.08 -14.22 -23.06
N GLY A 420 -1.19 -13.15 -22.24
CA GLY A 420 -1.46 -13.19 -20.81
C GLY A 420 -0.26 -13.53 -19.91
N ARG A 421 0.85 -14.06 -20.45
CA ARG A 421 1.95 -14.64 -19.65
C ARG A 421 2.90 -13.62 -19.00
N VAL A 422 2.89 -12.39 -19.49
CA VAL A 422 3.59 -11.27 -18.86
C VAL A 422 2.53 -10.39 -18.21
N LEU A 423 2.64 -10.14 -16.90
CA LEU A 423 1.77 -9.22 -16.17
C LEU A 423 2.59 -8.11 -15.54
N GLY A 424 2.15 -6.87 -15.73
CA GLY A 424 2.69 -5.70 -15.08
C GLY A 424 1.61 -5.01 -14.25
N LYS A 425 1.92 -4.69 -12.99
CA LYS A 425 0.99 -3.98 -12.11
C LYS A 425 1.71 -3.09 -11.08
N MET A 426 1.05 -2.03 -10.60
CA MET A 426 1.63 -1.08 -9.64
C MET A 426 1.43 -1.48 -8.18
N GLY A 427 0.30 -2.09 -7.86
CA GLY A 427 -0.07 -2.52 -6.52
C GLY A 427 0.79 -3.69 -6.05
N HIS A 428 1.30 -3.59 -4.82
CA HIS A 428 2.21 -4.54 -4.21
C HIS A 428 1.47 -5.72 -3.57
N THR A 429 1.03 -6.68 -4.39
CA THR A 429 0.40 -7.92 -3.91
C THR A 429 1.32 -8.76 -3.02
N GLU A 430 2.64 -8.60 -3.13
CA GLU A 430 3.63 -9.26 -2.28
C GLU A 430 3.70 -8.68 -0.86
N ARG A 431 3.27 -7.43 -0.65
CA ARG A 431 3.30 -6.75 0.66
C ARG A 431 2.09 -7.15 1.50
N GLN A 432 1.97 -8.45 1.77
CA GLN A 432 0.87 -9.04 2.50
C GLN A 432 1.35 -9.92 3.67
N GLY A 433 0.45 -10.15 4.62
CA GLY A 433 0.68 -11.03 5.76
C GLY A 433 -0.53 -11.03 6.70
N PRO A 434 -0.61 -12.02 7.60
CA PRO A 434 -1.78 -12.21 8.48
C PRO A 434 -2.05 -11.01 9.40
N ASP A 435 -1.02 -10.25 9.76
CA ASP A 435 -1.11 -9.08 10.65
C ASP A 435 -0.84 -7.75 9.92
N VAL A 436 -0.79 -7.74 8.58
CA VAL A 436 -0.52 -6.54 7.78
C VAL A 436 -1.84 -5.91 7.34
N GLY A 437 -1.98 -4.59 7.50
CA GLY A 437 -3.17 -3.87 7.06
C GLY A 437 -4.45 -4.26 7.82
N ARG A 438 -4.35 -4.70 9.09
CA ARG A 438 -5.51 -5.17 9.89
C ARG A 438 -6.64 -4.15 10.01
N ASN A 439 -6.35 -2.86 9.91
CA ASN A 439 -7.32 -1.76 9.96
C ASN A 439 -7.88 -1.39 8.58
N ILE A 440 -7.47 -2.07 7.52
CA ILE A 440 -8.01 -1.93 6.18
C ILE A 440 -9.11 -2.97 6.00
N SER A 441 -10.32 -2.51 5.69
CA SER A 441 -11.48 -3.38 5.43
C SER A 441 -11.35 -4.10 4.09
N GLY A 442 -12.27 -5.02 3.78
CA GLY A 442 -12.31 -5.73 2.50
C GLY A 442 -11.29 -6.85 2.34
N ASN A 443 -11.12 -7.33 1.10
CA ASN A 443 -10.26 -8.47 0.79
C ASN A 443 -8.83 -8.01 0.48
N LEU A 444 -7.88 -8.28 1.37
CA LEU A 444 -6.45 -7.96 1.15
C LEU A 444 -5.71 -9.03 0.33
N TYR A 445 -6.31 -10.23 0.18
CA TYR A 445 -5.65 -11.34 -0.49
C TYR A 445 -6.01 -11.38 -1.97
N GLN A 446 -4.99 -11.27 -2.82
CA GLN A 446 -5.08 -11.53 -4.25
C GLN A 446 -4.25 -12.78 -4.58
N PRO A 447 -4.85 -13.87 -5.13
CA PRO A 447 -4.19 -15.17 -5.31
C PRO A 447 -3.18 -15.21 -6.49
N LEU A 448 -2.47 -14.11 -6.71
CA LEU A 448 -1.58 -13.86 -7.85
C LEU A 448 -0.43 -14.88 -7.91
N PHE A 449 0.30 -15.02 -6.79
CA PHE A 449 1.45 -15.91 -6.69
C PHE A 449 1.04 -17.38 -6.80
N SER A 450 -0.04 -17.77 -6.12
CA SER A 450 -0.56 -19.15 -6.19
C SER A 450 -1.03 -19.51 -7.59
N ALA A 451 -1.72 -18.60 -8.29
CA ALA A 451 -2.18 -18.85 -9.66
C ALA A 451 -0.99 -19.02 -10.62
N GLY A 452 0.03 -18.14 -10.52
CA GLY A 452 1.25 -18.24 -11.31
C GLY A 452 2.04 -19.53 -11.08
N VAL A 453 2.08 -20.04 -9.84
CA VAL A 453 2.73 -21.34 -9.55
C VAL A 453 1.89 -22.51 -10.08
N LYS A 454 0.58 -22.49 -9.87
CA LYS A 454 -0.34 -23.53 -10.36
C LYS A 454 -0.36 -23.62 -11.89
N TYR A 455 0.02 -22.56 -12.61
CA TYR A 455 0.15 -22.60 -14.07
C TYR A 455 0.97 -23.80 -14.56
N PHE A 456 2.00 -24.21 -13.80
CA PHE A 456 2.90 -25.31 -14.14
C PHE A 456 2.48 -26.68 -13.58
N SER A 457 1.34 -26.78 -12.86
CA SER A 457 0.87 -28.03 -12.24
C SER A 457 0.17 -28.99 -13.21
#